data_AF-A0A519HC01-F1
#
_entry.id   AF-A0A519HC01-F1
#
_cell.length_a   1.000
_cell.length_b   1.000
_cell.length_c   1.000
_cell.angle_alpha   90.00
_cell.angle_beta   90.00
_cell.angle_gamma   90.00
#
_symmetry.space_group_name_H-M   'P 1'
#
loop_
_entity.id
_entity.type
_entity.pdbx_description
1 polymer ?
#
loop_
_entity_poly.entity_id
_entity_poly.type
_entity_poly.pdbx_seq_one_letter_code
_entity_poly.pdbx_strand_id
1 'polypeptide(L)'
;MLLSRDGQPAVIRREDYAPPTYWIDSVELTFDLDPAKTRVLNRMTLRRNAAAPAGPLRLDGEELNLARVLVDGQGTSFKMEGAQLVLENLPEGDAPFTLEIFTTCCPAKNTKLMGLYVSNDSFFTQCEAEGFRRITYFLDRPDVMASYSVLLRADKAQYPVLLSNGNLVEHGDLEGGRHFAKWVDPHRKPCYLFALVAGKLVAREQRITARAGTDHLLQVFVRPGDLDKTEHAMNSLMASVAWDEARFGLPLDLERFMIVATSDFNMGAMENKGLNIFNTKYVLANQSTATDTDYANIESVVGHEYFHNWTGNRVTCRDWFQLSLKEGLTVFRDQEFSQDLAGEASARAVKRIEDVRVLRTAQFPEDAG
;
A
#
# COMPACT_ATOMS: atom_id res chain seq x y z
N MET A 1 4.00 18.91 4.77
CA MET A 1 5.08 19.68 4.11
C MET A 1 5.34 20.95 4.89
N LEU A 2 6.58 21.16 5.38
CA LEU A 2 6.99 22.46 5.94
C LEU A 2 7.09 23.44 4.76
N LEU A 3 6.32 24.53 4.79
CA LEU A 3 6.40 25.59 3.78
C LEU A 3 7.52 26.55 4.17
N SER A 4 8.34 26.97 3.20
CA SER A 4 9.28 28.07 3.39
C SER A 4 8.53 29.38 3.64
N ARG A 5 9.22 30.42 4.12
CA ARG A 5 8.66 31.78 4.31
C ARG A 5 8.04 32.36 3.03
N ASP A 6 8.39 31.81 1.85
CA ASP A 6 7.92 32.26 0.53
C ASP A 6 6.84 31.34 -0.08
N GLY A 7 6.29 30.40 0.69
CA GLY A 7 5.21 29.52 0.24
C GLY A 7 5.64 28.39 -0.69
N GLN A 8 6.95 28.20 -0.90
CA GLN A 8 7.49 27.03 -1.60
C GLN A 8 7.65 25.84 -0.64
N PRO A 9 7.50 24.60 -1.11
CA PRO A 9 7.87 23.42 -0.32
C PRO A 9 9.31 23.56 0.19
N ALA A 10 9.54 23.32 1.47
CA ALA A 10 10.90 23.27 1.99
C ALA A 10 11.67 22.14 1.28
N VAL A 11 12.87 22.46 0.78
CA VAL A 11 13.77 21.46 0.20
C VAL A 11 14.21 20.51 1.30
N ILE A 12 13.91 19.23 1.14
CA ILE A 12 14.40 18.15 2.00
C ILE A 12 15.73 17.67 1.42
N ARG A 13 16.75 17.48 2.27
CA ARG A 13 18.06 16.96 1.82
C ARG A 13 18.31 15.57 2.38
N ARG A 14 18.96 14.74 1.58
CA ARG A 14 19.38 13.38 1.97
C ARG A 14 20.30 13.37 3.20
N GLU A 15 21.18 14.37 3.32
CA GLU A 15 22.14 14.51 4.42
C GLU A 15 21.49 14.86 5.76
N ASP A 16 20.27 15.41 5.74
CA ASP A 16 19.53 15.84 6.92
C ASP A 16 18.72 14.71 7.57
N TYR A 17 18.90 13.47 7.14
CA TYR A 17 18.20 12.33 7.74
C TYR A 17 18.48 12.26 9.25
N ALA A 18 17.39 12.22 10.02
CA ALA A 18 17.41 11.92 11.45
C ALA A 18 16.41 10.81 11.77
N PRO A 19 16.72 9.90 12.71
CA PRO A 19 15.77 8.88 13.16
C PRO A 19 14.54 9.56 13.81
N PRO A 20 13.36 8.92 13.79
CA PRO A 20 12.14 9.49 14.36
C PRO A 20 12.27 9.64 15.88
N THR A 21 11.63 10.65 16.46
CA THR A 21 11.65 10.88 17.92
C THR A 21 10.86 9.82 18.71
N TYR A 22 9.92 9.14 18.04
CA TYR A 22 9.11 8.07 18.58
C TYR A 22 9.04 6.90 17.60
N TRP A 23 8.83 5.70 18.13
CA TRP A 23 8.45 4.53 17.38
C TRP A 23 6.96 4.25 17.57
N ILE A 24 6.34 3.70 16.54
CA ILE A 24 4.99 3.14 16.59
C ILE A 24 5.13 1.63 16.56
N ASP A 25 4.72 0.95 17.63
CA ASP A 25 4.86 -0.50 17.72
C ASP A 25 3.65 -1.22 17.11
N SER A 26 2.44 -0.73 17.38
CA SER A 26 1.19 -1.28 16.85
C SER A 26 0.21 -0.19 16.44
N VAL A 27 -0.61 -0.50 15.43
CA VAL A 27 -1.64 0.37 14.88
C VAL A 27 -2.95 -0.41 14.78
N GLU A 28 -3.98 0.08 15.45
CA GLU A 28 -5.35 -0.42 15.37
C GLU A 28 -6.22 0.63 14.67
N LEU A 29 -6.69 0.32 13.47
CA LEU A 29 -7.54 1.20 12.68
C LEU A 29 -8.97 0.68 12.67
N THR A 30 -9.93 1.57 12.89
CA THR A 30 -11.34 1.30 12.60
C THR A 30 -11.86 2.32 11.60
N PHE A 31 -12.36 1.82 10.47
CA PHE A 31 -12.97 2.60 9.42
C PHE A 31 -14.49 2.39 9.44
N ASP A 32 -15.22 3.48 9.58
CA ASP A 32 -16.66 3.51 9.31
C ASP A 32 -16.84 4.25 7.98
N LEU A 33 -16.96 3.45 6.92
CA LEU A 33 -16.88 3.91 5.53
C LEU A 33 -18.17 4.60 5.10
N ASP A 34 -18.04 5.84 4.66
CA ASP A 34 -19.08 6.66 4.05
C ASP A 34 -18.41 7.60 3.02
N PRO A 35 -18.84 7.62 1.75
CA PRO A 35 -18.17 8.41 0.71
C PRO A 35 -18.08 9.91 1.06
N ALA A 36 -19.10 10.45 1.71
CA ALA A 36 -19.16 11.86 2.07
C ALA A 36 -18.41 12.16 3.37
N LYS A 37 -18.35 11.21 4.31
CA LYS A 37 -17.70 11.40 5.61
C LYS A 37 -17.26 10.08 6.27
N THR A 38 -16.18 9.50 5.78
CA THR A 38 -15.56 8.35 6.45
C THR A 38 -15.00 8.77 7.80
N ARG A 39 -15.30 7.97 8.83
CA ARG A 39 -14.73 8.14 10.18
C ARG A 39 -13.58 7.16 10.36
N VAL A 40 -12.47 7.65 10.88
CA VAL A 40 -11.27 6.87 11.13
C VAL A 40 -10.88 7.02 12.60
N LEU A 41 -10.91 5.89 13.31
CA LEU A 41 -10.32 5.78 14.64
C LEU A 41 -8.94 5.12 14.49
N ASN A 42 -7.89 5.84 14.87
CA ASN A 42 -6.52 5.35 14.87
C ASN A 42 -6.01 5.25 16.31
N ARG A 43 -5.84 4.03 16.81
CA ARG A 43 -5.26 3.76 18.12
C ARG A 43 -3.87 3.15 17.94
N MET A 44 -2.87 3.82 18.48
CA MET A 44 -1.47 3.45 18.33
C MET A 44 -0.83 3.18 19.68
N THR A 45 0.08 2.21 19.74
CA THR A 45 1.03 2.06 20.85
C THR A 45 2.34 2.72 20.43
N LEU A 46 2.77 3.75 21.16
CA LEU A 46 4.00 4.47 20.86
C LEU A 46 4.99 4.34 22.00
N ARG A 47 6.28 4.46 21.66
CA ARG A 47 7.36 4.58 22.64
C ARG A 47 8.38 5.60 22.17
N ARG A 48 9.05 6.26 23.11
CA ARG A 48 10.13 7.20 22.79
C ARG A 48 11.29 6.47 22.10
N ASN A 49 11.90 7.10 21.11
CA ASN A 49 13.15 6.61 20.54
C ASN A 49 14.33 7.16 21.33
N ALA A 50 14.93 6.34 22.20
CA ALA A 50 16.07 6.74 23.02
C ALA A 50 17.32 7.13 22.21
N ALA A 51 17.42 6.70 20.95
CA ALA A 51 18.52 7.07 20.05
C ALA A 51 18.35 8.45 19.40
N ALA A 52 17.18 9.08 19.52
CA ALA A 52 16.90 10.42 19.00
C ALA A 52 16.90 11.46 20.14
N PRO A 53 17.25 12.73 19.86
CA PRO A 53 17.07 13.81 20.82
C PRO A 53 15.64 13.87 21.35
N ALA A 54 15.48 14.22 22.63
CA ALA A 54 14.16 14.47 23.20
C ALA A 54 13.46 15.59 22.43
N GLY A 55 12.16 15.43 22.18
CA GLY A 55 11.36 16.40 21.46
C GLY A 55 9.89 15.97 21.41
N PRO A 56 9.00 16.84 20.94
CA PRO A 56 7.58 16.52 20.83
C PRO A 56 7.33 15.41 19.82
N LEU A 57 6.21 14.72 19.99
CA LEU A 57 5.66 13.87 18.94
C LEU A 57 5.02 14.76 17.88
N ARG A 58 5.44 14.58 16.62
CA ARG A 58 4.95 15.33 15.47
C ARG A 58 4.37 14.33 14.48
N LEU A 59 3.07 14.39 14.27
CA LEU A 59 2.36 13.49 13.35
C LEU A 59 1.91 14.27 12.13
N ASP A 60 2.21 13.74 10.95
CA ASP A 60 1.77 14.28 9.68
C ASP A 60 0.28 13.99 9.46
N GLY A 61 -0.47 15.01 9.06
CA GLY A 61 -1.84 14.90 8.59
C GLY A 61 -2.08 15.85 7.42
N GLU A 62 -3.03 15.56 6.54
CA GLU A 62 -3.39 16.44 5.44
C GLU A 62 -4.87 16.28 5.08
N GLU A 63 -5.60 17.40 4.98
CA GLU A 63 -7.03 17.43 4.62
C GLU A 63 -7.93 16.58 5.55
N LEU A 64 -7.57 16.53 6.83
CA LEU A 64 -8.31 15.80 7.86
C LEU A 64 -9.10 16.75 8.76
N ASN A 65 -10.31 16.34 9.15
CA ASN A 65 -11.02 16.95 10.26
C ASN A 65 -10.69 16.20 11.55
N LEU A 66 -9.85 16.79 12.40
CA LEU A 66 -9.51 16.24 13.71
C LEU A 66 -10.64 16.48 14.71
N ALA A 67 -11.10 15.42 15.37
CA ALA A 67 -12.22 15.49 16.31
C ALA A 67 -11.86 15.09 17.74
N ARG A 68 -10.90 14.17 17.93
CA ARG A 68 -10.47 13.74 19.27
C ARG A 68 -9.02 13.27 19.28
N VAL A 69 -8.29 13.60 20.34
CA VAL A 69 -6.95 13.06 20.66
C VAL A 69 -6.94 12.65 22.12
N LEU A 70 -6.65 11.38 22.40
CA LEU A 70 -6.51 10.85 23.75
C LEU A 70 -5.14 10.21 23.95
N VAL A 71 -4.52 10.46 25.09
CA VAL A 71 -3.32 9.77 25.56
C VAL A 71 -3.72 8.94 26.78
N ASP A 72 -3.49 7.64 26.74
CA ASP A 72 -3.90 6.68 27.78
C ASP A 72 -5.36 6.82 28.21
N GLY A 73 -6.24 7.07 27.22
CA GLY A 73 -7.68 7.24 27.43
C GLY A 73 -8.11 8.61 27.96
N GLN A 74 -7.17 9.52 28.23
CA GLN A 74 -7.44 10.87 28.72
C GLN A 74 -7.24 11.93 27.64
N GLY A 75 -8.04 12.99 27.66
CA GLY A 75 -7.84 14.13 26.76
C GLY A 75 -6.48 14.79 27.00
N THR A 76 -5.81 15.20 25.94
CA THR A 76 -4.50 15.86 26.01
C THR A 76 -4.50 17.18 25.25
N SER A 77 -3.60 18.08 25.64
CA SER A 77 -3.32 19.32 24.90
C SER A 77 -2.48 19.02 23.67
N PHE A 78 -2.85 19.60 22.53
CA PHE A 78 -2.07 19.53 21.30
C PHE A 78 -2.08 20.88 20.59
N LYS A 79 -1.15 21.06 19.66
CA LYS A 79 -1.12 22.21 18.75
C LYS A 79 -1.04 21.74 17.30
N MET A 80 -1.56 22.56 16.40
CA MET A 80 -1.40 22.35 14.96
C MET A 80 -0.26 23.25 14.46
N GLU A 81 0.76 22.66 13.85
CA GLU A 81 1.83 23.39 13.17
C GLU A 81 1.74 23.12 11.66
N GLY A 82 1.06 24.02 10.94
CA GLY A 82 0.64 23.77 9.58
C GLY A 82 -0.30 22.57 9.53
N ALA A 83 0.13 21.50 8.87
CA ALA A 83 -0.64 20.26 8.74
C ALA A 83 -0.25 19.20 9.80
N GLN A 84 0.74 19.47 10.66
CA GLN A 84 1.21 18.52 11.67
C GLN A 84 0.45 18.68 12.99
N LEU A 85 0.06 17.55 13.59
CA LEU A 85 -0.42 17.46 14.96
C LEU A 85 0.78 17.29 15.89
N VAL A 86 0.97 18.22 16.82
CA VAL A 86 2.12 18.25 17.72
C VAL A 86 1.69 18.09 19.17
N LEU A 87 2.29 17.10 19.85
CA LEU A 87 2.04 16.72 21.24
C LEU A 87 3.32 16.89 22.06
N GLU A 88 3.30 17.83 23.01
CA GLU A 88 4.44 18.16 23.88
C GLU A 88 4.34 17.50 25.27
N ASN A 89 3.11 17.32 25.77
CA ASN A 89 2.84 16.77 27.09
C ASN A 89 2.51 15.28 26.97
N LEU A 90 3.54 14.45 26.85
CA LEU A 90 3.44 12.99 26.75
C LEU A 90 4.02 12.32 28.00
N PRO A 91 3.64 11.05 28.30
CA PRO A 91 4.21 10.30 29.41
C PRO A 91 5.75 10.29 29.36
N GLU A 92 6.37 10.58 30.50
CA GLU A 92 7.83 10.57 30.64
C GLU A 92 8.38 9.14 30.75
N GLY A 93 9.65 8.96 30.34
CA GLY A 93 10.35 7.68 30.39
C GLY A 93 10.27 6.88 29.08
N ASP A 94 10.60 5.59 29.18
CA ASP A 94 10.71 4.68 28.04
C ASP A 94 9.53 3.70 27.91
N ALA A 95 8.58 3.76 28.85
CA ALA A 95 7.39 2.91 28.82
C ALA A 95 6.49 3.28 27.62
N PRO A 96 5.94 2.29 26.90
CA PRO A 96 4.97 2.57 25.84
C PRO A 96 3.69 3.19 26.39
N PHE A 97 3.06 4.06 25.60
CA PHE A 97 1.76 4.67 25.89
C PHE A 97 0.81 4.53 24.71
N THR A 98 -0.49 4.65 24.97
CA THR A 98 -1.52 4.60 23.94
C THR A 98 -1.87 6.00 23.46
N LEU A 99 -1.89 6.22 22.15
CA LEU A 99 -2.44 7.42 21.52
C LEU A 99 -3.64 7.04 20.66
N GLU A 100 -4.80 7.63 20.92
CA GLU A 100 -6.01 7.46 20.13
C GLU A 100 -6.35 8.78 19.43
N ILE A 101 -6.55 8.70 18.12
CA ILE A 101 -6.90 9.84 17.26
C ILE A 101 -8.17 9.51 16.49
N PHE A 102 -9.16 10.38 16.59
CA PHE A 102 -10.39 10.28 15.81
C PHE A 102 -10.45 11.41 14.77
N THR A 103 -10.52 11.03 13.50
CA THR A 103 -10.58 11.95 12.37
C THR A 103 -11.72 11.60 11.43
N THR A 104 -12.10 12.55 10.58
CA THR A 104 -12.94 12.29 9.42
C THR A 104 -12.33 12.87 8.15
N CYS A 105 -12.51 12.16 7.04
CA CYS A 105 -12.12 12.58 5.70
C CYS A 105 -13.31 12.45 4.74
N CYS A 106 -13.22 13.03 3.54
CA CYS A 106 -14.27 13.01 2.52
C CYS A 106 -13.77 12.29 1.24
N PRO A 107 -13.80 10.95 1.18
CA PRO A 107 -13.26 10.19 0.05
C PRO A 107 -13.87 10.55 -1.31
N ALA A 108 -15.16 10.87 -1.37
CA ALA A 108 -15.86 11.26 -2.60
C ALA A 108 -15.37 12.58 -3.21
N LYS A 109 -14.70 13.44 -2.42
CA LYS A 109 -14.11 14.70 -2.90
C LYS A 109 -12.60 14.59 -3.18
N ASN A 110 -12.01 13.42 -2.97
CA ASN A 110 -10.57 13.24 -3.10
C ASN A 110 -10.16 12.94 -4.56
N THR A 111 -10.14 13.98 -5.39
CA THR A 111 -9.74 13.87 -6.81
C THR A 111 -8.24 13.72 -7.00
N LYS A 112 -7.42 13.78 -5.94
CA LYS A 112 -5.97 13.54 -6.00
C LYS A 112 -5.62 12.06 -6.14
N LEU A 113 -6.56 11.17 -5.84
CA LEU A 113 -6.36 9.71 -5.79
C LEU A 113 -5.18 9.32 -4.86
N MET A 114 -5.05 10.04 -3.74
CA MET A 114 -4.01 9.86 -2.72
C MET A 114 -4.64 9.83 -1.32
N GLY A 115 -4.26 8.86 -0.49
CA GLY A 115 -4.99 8.49 0.73
C GLY A 115 -6.22 7.64 0.39
N LEU A 116 -7.30 7.79 1.15
CA LEU A 116 -8.59 7.12 0.89
C LEU A 116 -9.43 7.93 -0.10
N TYR A 117 -9.88 7.32 -1.17
CA TYR A 117 -10.73 7.95 -2.20
C TYR A 117 -11.80 6.98 -2.71
N VAL A 118 -12.76 7.52 -3.46
CA VAL A 118 -13.79 6.74 -4.15
C VAL A 118 -13.57 6.82 -5.66
N SER A 119 -13.62 5.67 -6.31
CA SER A 119 -13.65 5.52 -7.77
C SER A 119 -14.75 4.53 -8.13
N ASN A 120 -15.64 4.90 -9.06
CA ASN A 120 -16.74 4.04 -9.53
C ASN A 120 -17.52 3.37 -8.38
N ASP A 121 -17.99 4.17 -7.42
CA ASP A 121 -18.74 3.74 -6.23
C ASP A 121 -18.02 2.74 -5.32
N SER A 122 -16.70 2.59 -5.44
CA SER A 122 -15.87 1.74 -4.58
C SER A 122 -14.76 2.54 -3.92
N PHE A 123 -14.36 2.16 -2.71
CA PHE A 123 -13.24 2.76 -1.99
C PHE A 123 -11.93 2.08 -2.36
N PHE A 124 -10.90 2.91 -2.51
CA PHE A 124 -9.52 2.49 -2.71
C PHE A 124 -8.59 3.38 -1.91
N THR A 125 -7.36 2.91 -1.72
CA THR A 125 -6.28 3.68 -1.12
C THR A 125 -5.05 3.71 -2.01
N GLN A 126 -4.34 4.83 -2.00
CA GLN A 126 -2.97 4.95 -2.48
C GLN A 126 -2.16 5.69 -1.44
N CYS A 127 -1.17 5.03 -0.84
CA CYS A 127 -0.43 5.57 0.30
C CYS A 127 1.02 5.93 -0.03
N GLU A 128 1.62 5.37 -1.09
CA GLU A 128 2.97 5.77 -1.51
C GLU A 128 2.93 7.11 -2.29
N ALA A 129 3.84 8.05 -2.03
CA ALA A 129 4.90 8.02 -1.00
C ALA A 129 4.45 8.49 0.38
N GLU A 130 3.50 9.42 0.42
CA GLU A 130 3.11 10.15 1.63
C GLU A 130 1.59 10.38 1.67
N GLY A 131 0.83 9.35 1.27
CA GLY A 131 -0.63 9.39 1.18
C GLY A 131 -1.34 8.95 2.46
N PHE A 132 -0.67 8.21 3.36
CA PHE A 132 -1.32 7.71 4.57
C PHE A 132 -1.72 8.84 5.53
N ARG A 133 -0.96 9.94 5.56
CA ARG A 133 -1.32 11.17 6.30
C ARG A 133 -2.64 11.82 5.84
N ARG A 134 -3.18 11.43 4.68
CA ARG A 134 -4.52 11.86 4.20
C ARG A 134 -5.65 10.95 4.70
N ILE A 135 -5.33 9.95 5.52
CA ILE A 135 -6.28 9.02 6.13
C ILE A 135 -6.41 9.30 7.64
N THR A 136 -5.27 9.44 8.33
CA THR A 136 -5.19 9.76 9.76
C THR A 136 -3.83 10.39 10.07
N TYR A 137 -3.67 10.95 11.27
CA TYR A 137 -2.38 11.48 11.71
C TYR A 137 -1.40 10.33 12.02
N PHE A 138 -0.19 10.40 11.46
CA PHE A 138 0.81 9.34 11.58
C PHE A 138 2.26 9.86 11.49
N LEU A 139 3.25 9.04 11.87
CA LEU A 139 4.65 9.26 11.45
C LEU A 139 4.82 8.73 10.02
N ASP A 140 4.40 9.52 9.03
CA ASP A 140 4.25 9.07 7.65
C ASP A 140 5.60 9.08 6.89
N ARG A 141 6.47 8.14 7.29
CA ARG A 141 7.84 7.93 6.81
C ARG A 141 8.20 6.43 6.82
N PRO A 142 9.02 5.93 5.87
CA PRO A 142 9.12 4.49 5.61
C PRO A 142 9.99 3.70 6.61
N ASP A 143 10.81 4.36 7.43
CA ASP A 143 11.54 3.73 8.53
C ASP A 143 10.70 3.50 9.80
N VAL A 144 9.45 3.99 9.84
CA VAL A 144 8.51 3.70 10.94
C VAL A 144 7.65 2.50 10.57
N MET A 145 8.05 1.32 11.03
CA MET A 145 7.32 0.08 10.81
C MET A 145 6.51 -0.35 12.03
N ALA A 146 5.23 -0.65 11.83
CA ALA A 146 4.31 -1.09 12.89
C ALA A 146 3.54 -2.35 12.49
N SER A 147 3.00 -3.09 13.46
CA SER A 147 1.97 -4.11 13.21
C SER A 147 0.60 -3.46 13.01
N TYR A 148 -0.27 -4.05 12.19
CA TYR A 148 -1.57 -3.48 11.84
C TYR A 148 -2.72 -4.44 12.11
N SER A 149 -3.77 -3.93 12.77
CA SER A 149 -5.09 -4.53 12.89
C SER A 149 -6.11 -3.54 12.34
N VAL A 150 -6.91 -3.96 11.37
CA VAL A 150 -7.79 -3.06 10.60
C VAL A 150 -9.21 -3.61 10.63
N LEU A 151 -10.14 -2.84 11.18
CA LEU A 151 -11.57 -3.14 11.18
C LEU A 151 -12.27 -2.23 10.17
N LEU A 152 -12.88 -2.82 9.16
CA LEU A 152 -13.67 -2.13 8.14
C LEU A 152 -15.15 -2.33 8.42
N ARG A 153 -15.93 -1.25 8.36
CA ARG A 153 -17.39 -1.27 8.55
C ARG A 153 -18.06 -0.48 7.43
N ALA A 154 -19.01 -1.09 6.72
CA ALA A 154 -19.65 -0.48 5.57
C ALA A 154 -21.11 -0.93 5.41
N ASP A 155 -21.84 -0.29 4.51
CA ASP A 155 -23.13 -0.78 4.01
C ASP A 155 -22.92 -2.09 3.22
N LYS A 156 -23.63 -3.16 3.60
CA LYS A 156 -23.40 -4.50 3.03
C LYS A 156 -23.87 -4.61 1.58
N ALA A 157 -24.91 -3.87 1.20
CA ALA A 157 -25.47 -3.92 -0.15
C ALA A 157 -24.61 -3.13 -1.14
N GLN A 158 -24.03 -2.01 -0.71
CA GLN A 158 -23.13 -1.17 -1.52
C GLN A 158 -21.70 -1.70 -1.55
N TYR A 159 -21.22 -2.27 -0.44
CA TYR A 159 -19.82 -2.68 -0.29
C TYR A 159 -19.70 -4.12 0.22
N PRO A 160 -20.23 -5.13 -0.51
CA PRO A 160 -20.25 -6.51 -0.03
C PRO A 160 -18.85 -7.13 0.16
N VAL A 161 -17.82 -6.56 -0.45
CA VAL A 161 -16.42 -6.97 -0.31
C VAL A 161 -15.65 -5.90 0.44
N LEU A 162 -15.00 -6.27 1.54
CA LEU A 162 -14.15 -5.42 2.39
C LEU A 162 -12.77 -6.06 2.56
N LEU A 163 -11.73 -5.44 2.00
CA LEU A 163 -10.36 -5.97 1.97
C LEU A 163 -9.38 -4.99 2.64
N SER A 164 -8.40 -5.54 3.34
CA SER A 164 -7.23 -4.83 3.86
C SER A 164 -6.03 -5.79 3.83
N ASN A 165 -4.82 -5.30 4.14
CA ASN A 165 -3.62 -6.14 4.24
C ASN A 165 -3.80 -7.30 5.25
N GLY A 166 -3.10 -8.41 5.02
CA GLY A 166 -2.98 -9.51 5.98
C GLY A 166 -4.08 -10.56 5.87
N ASN A 167 -4.44 -11.15 7.01
CA ASN A 167 -5.39 -12.25 7.10
C ASN A 167 -6.75 -11.75 7.61
N LEU A 168 -7.83 -12.21 6.97
CA LEU A 168 -9.20 -12.00 7.45
C LEU A 168 -9.42 -12.87 8.70
N VAL A 169 -9.51 -12.24 9.87
CA VAL A 169 -9.62 -12.94 11.16
C VAL A 169 -11.04 -12.95 11.73
N GLU A 170 -11.89 -12.01 11.30
CA GLU A 170 -13.27 -11.90 11.76
C GLU A 170 -14.12 -11.18 10.71
N HIS A 171 -15.36 -11.59 10.51
CA HIS A 171 -16.34 -10.86 9.71
C HIS A 171 -17.75 -11.18 10.18
N GLY A 172 -18.70 -10.29 9.93
CA GLY A 172 -20.07 -10.50 10.36
C GLY A 172 -21.00 -9.36 10.01
N ASP A 173 -22.28 -9.57 10.31
CA ASP A 173 -23.31 -8.56 10.11
C ASP A 173 -23.33 -7.56 11.27
N LEU A 174 -23.74 -6.33 10.94
CA LEU A 174 -24.02 -5.25 11.88
C LEU A 174 -25.48 -4.82 11.72
N GLU A 175 -25.99 -4.11 12.72
CA GLU A 175 -27.32 -3.49 12.64
C GLU A 175 -27.43 -2.52 11.45
N GLY A 176 -28.65 -2.30 10.98
CA GLY A 176 -28.94 -1.32 9.92
C GLY A 176 -28.44 -1.71 8.53
N GLY A 177 -28.34 -3.02 8.21
CA GLY A 177 -27.92 -3.49 6.88
C GLY A 177 -26.42 -3.34 6.61
N ARG A 178 -25.63 -3.12 7.65
CA ARG A 178 -24.17 -2.98 7.57
C ARG A 178 -23.48 -4.31 7.89
N HIS A 179 -22.19 -4.37 7.64
CA HIS A 179 -21.35 -5.51 7.99
C HIS A 179 -19.92 -5.03 8.31
N PHE A 180 -19.08 -5.96 8.78
CA PHE A 180 -17.69 -5.67 9.04
C PHE A 180 -16.75 -6.80 8.59
N ALA A 181 -15.49 -6.44 8.41
CA ALA A 181 -14.37 -7.36 8.22
C ALA A 181 -13.16 -6.85 9.00
N LYS A 182 -12.53 -7.72 9.79
CA LYS A 182 -11.33 -7.46 10.57
C LYS A 182 -10.14 -8.20 9.96
N TRP A 183 -9.08 -7.45 9.69
CA TRP A 183 -7.87 -7.91 9.05
C TRP A 183 -6.68 -7.69 9.98
N VAL A 184 -5.78 -8.67 10.07
CA VAL A 184 -4.55 -8.58 10.85
C VAL A 184 -3.36 -8.95 9.97
N ASP A 185 -2.42 -8.02 9.85
CA ASP A 185 -1.16 -8.26 9.14
C ASP A 185 -0.12 -8.83 10.12
N PRO A 186 0.40 -10.05 9.88
CA PRO A 186 1.41 -10.64 10.74
C PRO A 186 2.78 -9.96 10.63
N HIS A 187 3.01 -9.15 9.58
CA HIS A 187 4.30 -8.50 9.35
C HIS A 187 4.24 -7.02 9.74
N ARG A 188 5.32 -6.53 10.35
CA ARG A 188 5.50 -5.08 10.54
C ARG A 188 5.75 -4.44 9.17
N LYS A 189 5.13 -3.31 8.91
CA LYS A 189 5.28 -2.56 7.66
C LYS A 189 5.22 -1.04 7.88
N PRO A 190 5.83 -0.24 7.00
CA PRO A 190 5.56 1.19 6.93
C PRO A 190 4.15 1.48 6.43
N CYS A 191 3.65 2.67 6.73
CA CYS A 191 2.30 3.11 6.40
C CYS A 191 2.04 3.28 4.90
N TYR A 192 3.07 3.46 4.07
CA TYR A 192 2.88 3.55 2.62
C TYR A 192 2.38 2.23 1.99
N LEU A 193 2.59 1.10 2.66
CA LEU A 193 2.11 -0.23 2.25
C LEU A 193 0.71 -0.58 2.78
N PHE A 194 0.05 0.36 3.47
CA PHE A 194 -1.33 0.18 3.89
C PHE A 194 -2.28 0.21 2.69
N ALA A 195 -3.19 -0.77 2.63
CA ALA A 195 -4.27 -0.78 1.67
C ALA A 195 -5.63 -1.08 2.29
N LEU A 196 -6.66 -0.46 1.72
CA LEU A 196 -8.07 -0.71 1.98
C LEU A 196 -8.82 -0.66 0.65
N VAL A 197 -9.63 -1.69 0.40
CA VAL A 197 -10.58 -1.73 -0.71
C VAL A 197 -11.97 -2.09 -0.20
N ALA A 198 -13.00 -1.39 -0.64
CA ALA A 198 -14.39 -1.74 -0.35
C ALA A 198 -15.30 -1.48 -1.55
N GLY A 199 -16.07 -2.47 -2.01
CA GLY A 199 -16.85 -2.32 -3.24
C GLY A 199 -17.67 -3.55 -3.62
N LYS A 200 -18.41 -3.41 -4.74
CA LYS A 200 -19.06 -4.54 -5.42
C LYS A 200 -18.04 -5.18 -6.35
N LEU A 201 -17.34 -6.19 -5.86
CA LEU A 201 -16.29 -6.90 -6.59
C LEU A 201 -16.61 -8.39 -6.68
N VAL A 202 -16.08 -9.02 -7.72
CA VAL A 202 -16.04 -10.48 -7.90
C VAL A 202 -14.58 -10.91 -8.02
N ALA A 203 -14.28 -12.14 -7.61
CA ALA A 203 -12.91 -12.65 -7.60
C ALA A 203 -12.75 -13.90 -8.45
N ARG A 204 -11.63 -13.99 -9.19
CA ARG A 204 -11.05 -15.27 -9.60
C ARG A 204 -10.17 -15.75 -8.47
N GLU A 205 -10.38 -16.97 -8.02
CA GLU A 205 -9.61 -17.57 -6.94
C GLU A 205 -8.84 -18.79 -7.44
N GLN A 206 -7.60 -18.94 -6.97
CA GLN A 206 -6.77 -20.10 -7.25
C GLN A 206 -6.03 -20.50 -5.98
N ARG A 207 -6.16 -21.76 -5.59
CA ARG A 207 -5.29 -22.36 -4.56
C ARG A 207 -4.06 -22.92 -5.23
N ILE A 208 -2.89 -22.63 -4.67
CA ILE A 208 -1.61 -23.21 -5.09
C ILE A 208 -0.92 -23.85 -3.88
N THR A 209 -0.12 -24.88 -4.15
CA THR A 209 0.86 -25.38 -3.19
C THR A 209 2.23 -24.91 -3.66
N ALA A 210 2.86 -24.03 -2.88
CA ALA A 210 4.21 -23.54 -3.13
C ALA A 210 5.23 -24.70 -3.15
N ARG A 211 6.42 -24.49 -3.73
CA ARG A 211 7.45 -25.55 -3.78
C ARG A 211 7.88 -26.01 -2.38
N ALA A 212 7.78 -25.12 -1.39
CA ALA A 212 8.03 -25.43 0.01
C ALA A 212 6.91 -26.25 0.69
N GLY A 213 5.83 -26.59 -0.01
CA GLY A 213 4.70 -27.40 0.50
C GLY A 213 3.64 -26.62 1.27
N THR A 214 3.69 -25.28 1.24
CA THR A 214 2.68 -24.42 1.88
C THR A 214 1.57 -24.09 0.90
N ASP A 215 0.32 -24.16 1.34
CA ASP A 215 -0.84 -23.79 0.53
C ASP A 215 -1.11 -22.28 0.65
N HIS A 216 -1.38 -21.64 -0.49
CA HIS A 216 -1.73 -20.23 -0.58
C HIS A 216 -3.01 -20.03 -1.39
N LEU A 217 -3.77 -19.00 -1.02
CA LEU A 217 -4.94 -18.54 -1.79
C LEU A 217 -4.59 -17.28 -2.58
N LEU A 218 -4.58 -17.38 -3.90
CA LEU A 218 -4.42 -16.26 -4.81
C LEU A 218 -5.78 -15.75 -5.26
N GLN A 219 -5.96 -14.43 -5.28
CA GLN A 219 -7.25 -13.82 -5.63
C GLN A 219 -7.04 -12.61 -6.53
N VAL A 220 -7.79 -12.54 -7.64
CA VAL A 220 -7.85 -11.36 -8.52
C VAL A 220 -9.27 -10.81 -8.48
N PHE A 221 -9.44 -9.68 -7.81
CA PHE A 221 -10.70 -8.96 -7.65
C PHE A 221 -10.88 -7.92 -8.75
N VAL A 222 -12.07 -7.93 -9.36
CA VAL A 222 -12.47 -7.00 -10.42
C VAL A 222 -13.94 -6.62 -10.25
N ARG A 223 -14.40 -5.64 -11.03
CA ARG A 223 -15.82 -5.32 -11.12
C ARG A 223 -16.61 -6.47 -11.79
N PRO A 224 -17.89 -6.66 -11.45
CA PRO A 224 -18.77 -7.56 -12.18
C PRO A 224 -18.73 -7.26 -13.69
N GLY A 225 -18.55 -8.30 -14.50
CA GLY A 225 -18.44 -8.19 -15.95
C GLY A 225 -17.02 -8.20 -16.51
N ASP A 226 -15.98 -8.12 -15.66
CA ASP A 226 -14.57 -8.19 -16.08
C ASP A 226 -13.88 -9.52 -15.69
N LEU A 227 -14.60 -10.46 -15.05
CA LEU A 227 -14.02 -11.69 -14.50
C LEU A 227 -13.38 -12.60 -15.56
N ASP A 228 -13.93 -12.62 -16.77
CA ASP A 228 -13.42 -13.38 -17.92
C ASP A 228 -12.05 -12.87 -18.39
N LYS A 229 -11.67 -11.64 -18.07
CA LYS A 229 -10.42 -10.99 -18.47
C LYS A 229 -9.26 -11.16 -17.48
N THR A 230 -9.47 -11.90 -16.39
CA THR A 230 -8.52 -12.01 -15.26
C THR A 230 -7.58 -13.22 -15.33
N GLU A 231 -7.75 -14.07 -16.35
CA GLU A 231 -7.00 -15.33 -16.46
C GLU A 231 -5.50 -15.12 -16.57
N HIS A 232 -5.10 -14.21 -17.45
CA HIS A 232 -3.69 -13.95 -17.68
C HIS A 232 -3.02 -13.39 -16.43
N ALA A 233 -3.63 -12.43 -15.74
CA ALA A 233 -3.12 -11.91 -14.48
C ALA A 233 -2.96 -12.99 -13.38
N MET A 234 -3.92 -13.92 -13.27
CA MET A 234 -3.81 -15.04 -12.33
C MET A 234 -2.66 -15.99 -12.71
N ASN A 235 -2.51 -16.29 -14.00
CA ASN A 235 -1.43 -17.14 -14.49
C ASN A 235 -0.05 -16.48 -14.27
N SER A 236 0.06 -15.18 -14.55
CA SER A 236 1.28 -14.40 -14.26
C SER A 236 1.60 -14.42 -12.78
N LEU A 237 0.63 -14.22 -11.89
CA LEU A 237 0.87 -14.27 -10.44
C LEU A 237 1.38 -15.64 -9.98
N MET A 238 0.78 -16.74 -10.47
CA MET A 238 1.27 -18.09 -10.19
C MET A 238 2.71 -18.30 -10.69
N ALA A 239 3.02 -17.81 -11.89
CA ALA A 239 4.36 -17.88 -12.46
C ALA A 239 5.37 -17.06 -11.65
N SER A 240 5.00 -15.87 -11.18
CA SER A 240 5.84 -15.02 -10.33
C SER A 240 6.17 -15.70 -9.00
N VAL A 241 5.17 -16.32 -8.34
CA VAL A 241 5.39 -17.11 -7.12
C VAL A 241 6.39 -18.23 -7.37
N ALA A 242 6.14 -19.05 -8.40
CA ALA A 242 6.99 -20.20 -8.71
C ALA A 242 8.41 -19.79 -9.13
N TRP A 243 8.56 -18.68 -9.86
CA TRP A 243 9.84 -18.19 -10.34
C TRP A 243 10.69 -17.61 -9.22
N ASP A 244 10.13 -16.80 -8.33
CA ASP A 244 10.90 -16.17 -7.25
C ASP A 244 11.44 -17.21 -6.25
N GLU A 245 10.64 -18.25 -5.98
CA GLU A 245 11.09 -19.43 -5.22
C GLU A 245 12.22 -20.17 -5.94
N ALA A 246 12.10 -20.38 -7.25
CA ALA A 246 13.09 -21.14 -8.02
C ALA A 246 14.40 -20.37 -8.21
N ARG A 247 14.32 -19.06 -8.48
CA ARG A 247 15.43 -18.22 -8.90
C ARG A 247 16.16 -17.58 -7.71
N PHE A 248 15.40 -17.11 -6.72
CA PHE A 248 15.93 -16.38 -5.57
C PHE A 248 15.71 -17.08 -4.23
N GLY A 249 14.95 -18.18 -4.19
CA GLY A 249 14.64 -18.89 -2.94
C GLY A 249 13.69 -18.10 -2.03
N LEU A 250 12.83 -17.28 -2.62
CA LEU A 250 11.97 -16.34 -1.90
C LEU A 250 10.49 -16.80 -1.94
N PRO A 251 10.00 -17.45 -0.87
CA PRO A 251 8.62 -17.93 -0.82
C PRO A 251 7.63 -16.81 -0.55
N LEU A 252 6.36 -17.05 -0.90
CA LEU A 252 5.24 -16.23 -0.44
C LEU A 252 5.07 -16.41 1.08
N ASP A 253 5.09 -15.30 1.81
CA ASP A 253 5.10 -15.26 3.28
C ASP A 253 3.74 -14.89 3.91
N LEU A 254 2.66 -15.07 3.15
CA LEU A 254 1.28 -14.80 3.53
C LEU A 254 0.37 -15.97 3.14
N GLU A 255 -0.71 -16.20 3.89
CA GLU A 255 -1.70 -17.24 3.57
C GLU A 255 -2.46 -16.96 2.26
N ARG A 256 -2.52 -15.68 1.87
CA ARG A 256 -3.20 -15.21 0.66
C ARG A 256 -2.46 -14.06 0.00
N PHE A 257 -2.70 -13.88 -1.28
CA PHE A 257 -2.25 -12.73 -2.06
C PHE A 257 -3.39 -12.22 -2.92
N MET A 258 -3.74 -10.94 -2.77
CA MET A 258 -4.88 -10.34 -3.44
C MET A 258 -4.40 -9.26 -4.41
N ILE A 259 -4.94 -9.28 -5.63
CA ILE A 259 -4.84 -8.21 -6.61
C ILE A 259 -6.23 -7.60 -6.76
N VAL A 260 -6.34 -6.28 -6.74
CA VAL A 260 -7.58 -5.55 -7.05
C VAL A 260 -7.35 -4.64 -8.24
N ALA A 261 -8.17 -4.74 -9.27
CA ALA A 261 -8.09 -3.85 -10.43
C ALA A 261 -9.06 -2.66 -10.32
N THR A 262 -8.58 -1.46 -10.60
CA THR A 262 -9.37 -0.23 -10.71
C THR A 262 -8.98 0.60 -11.93
N SER A 263 -9.93 1.38 -12.47
CA SER A 263 -9.69 2.20 -13.67
C SER A 263 -9.04 3.54 -13.33
N ASP A 264 -9.34 4.11 -12.16
CA ASP A 264 -8.82 5.39 -11.72
C ASP A 264 -7.66 5.16 -10.75
N PHE A 265 -6.45 5.07 -11.31
CA PHE A 265 -5.20 4.89 -10.57
C PHE A 265 -4.09 5.71 -11.21
N ASN A 266 -3.41 6.56 -10.43
CA ASN A 266 -2.36 7.45 -10.94
C ASN A 266 -1.14 6.65 -11.46
N MET A 267 -0.84 5.52 -10.82
CA MET A 267 0.30 4.66 -11.15
C MET A 267 -0.12 3.44 -11.96
N GLY A 268 0.83 2.60 -12.36
CA GLY A 268 0.52 1.33 -13.02
C GLY A 268 -0.08 0.31 -12.05
N ALA A 269 0.59 0.11 -10.93
CA ALA A 269 0.15 -0.71 -9.81
C ALA A 269 0.85 -0.25 -8.51
N MET A 270 0.56 -0.92 -7.40
CA MET A 270 1.09 -0.60 -6.08
C MET A 270 1.20 -1.88 -5.23
N GLU A 271 2.35 -2.05 -4.57
CA GLU A 271 2.79 -3.30 -3.95
C GLU A 271 2.26 -3.54 -2.53
N ASN A 272 1.12 -2.95 -2.16
CA ASN A 272 0.64 -2.97 -0.77
C ASN A 272 0.60 -4.41 -0.24
N LYS A 273 1.25 -4.67 0.90
CA LYS A 273 1.53 -6.03 1.41
C LYS A 273 0.29 -6.93 1.40
N GLY A 274 0.25 -7.90 0.48
CA GLY A 274 -0.82 -8.89 0.33
C GLY A 274 -2.14 -8.38 -0.29
N LEU A 275 -2.24 -7.10 -0.64
CA LEU A 275 -3.42 -6.46 -1.25
C LEU A 275 -2.97 -5.43 -2.30
N ASN A 276 -2.39 -5.91 -3.39
CA ASN A 276 -1.88 -5.05 -4.43
C ASN A 276 -3.05 -4.41 -5.21
N ILE A 277 -2.92 -3.13 -5.56
CA ILE A 277 -3.95 -2.38 -6.30
C ILE A 277 -3.37 -2.00 -7.64
N PHE A 278 -4.05 -2.38 -8.71
CA PHE A 278 -3.58 -2.24 -10.08
C PHE A 278 -4.50 -1.34 -10.89
N ASN A 279 -3.92 -0.59 -11.83
CA ASN A 279 -4.68 -0.07 -12.95
C ASN A 279 -5.20 -1.23 -13.80
N THR A 280 -6.47 -1.18 -14.23
CA THR A 280 -7.08 -2.21 -15.09
C THR A 280 -6.27 -2.54 -16.35
N LYS A 281 -5.48 -1.59 -16.87
CA LYS A 281 -4.55 -1.80 -17.99
C LYS A 281 -3.56 -2.94 -17.75
N TYR A 282 -3.16 -3.16 -16.50
CA TYR A 282 -2.17 -4.18 -16.11
C TYR A 282 -2.81 -5.41 -15.46
N VAL A 283 -4.12 -5.63 -15.65
CA VAL A 283 -4.83 -6.82 -15.17
C VAL A 283 -5.76 -7.43 -16.22
N LEU A 284 -6.54 -6.59 -16.91
CA LEU A 284 -7.61 -7.07 -17.77
C LEU A 284 -7.11 -7.35 -19.19
N ALA A 285 -7.12 -8.60 -19.60
CA ALA A 285 -6.83 -8.99 -20.98
C ALA A 285 -7.72 -10.13 -21.47
N ASN A 286 -8.13 -10.03 -22.74
CA ASN A 286 -8.67 -11.13 -23.51
C ASN A 286 -8.20 -11.01 -24.98
N GLN A 287 -8.27 -12.12 -25.72
CA GLN A 287 -7.77 -12.19 -27.12
C GLN A 287 -8.47 -11.22 -28.08
N SER A 288 -9.67 -10.73 -27.74
CA SER A 288 -10.42 -9.79 -28.57
C SER A 288 -10.07 -8.32 -28.31
N THR A 289 -9.46 -7.99 -27.16
CA THR A 289 -9.24 -6.61 -26.72
C THR A 289 -7.80 -6.27 -26.37
N ALA A 290 -6.93 -7.26 -26.15
CA ALA A 290 -5.55 -7.06 -25.70
C ALA A 290 -4.55 -7.54 -26.76
N THR A 291 -3.48 -6.77 -26.95
CA THR A 291 -2.36 -7.11 -27.84
C THR A 291 -1.33 -7.98 -27.12
N ASP A 292 -0.42 -8.61 -27.86
CA ASP A 292 0.72 -9.36 -27.27
C ASP A 292 1.55 -8.48 -26.32
N THR A 293 1.68 -7.19 -26.62
CA THR A 293 2.33 -6.21 -25.74
C THR A 293 1.56 -6.01 -24.44
N ASP A 294 0.23 -5.97 -24.48
CA ASP A 294 -0.59 -5.86 -23.27
C ASP A 294 -0.45 -7.11 -22.39
N TYR A 295 -0.47 -8.31 -23.00
CA TYR A 295 -0.20 -9.56 -22.28
C TYR A 295 1.19 -9.57 -21.63
N ALA A 296 2.23 -9.14 -22.35
CA ALA A 296 3.58 -9.02 -21.82
C ALA A 296 3.69 -7.98 -20.68
N ASN A 297 2.99 -6.86 -20.80
CA ASN A 297 2.97 -5.82 -19.77
C ASN A 297 2.26 -6.29 -18.50
N ILE A 298 1.15 -7.04 -18.63
CA ILE A 298 0.46 -7.63 -17.48
C ILE A 298 1.39 -8.62 -16.78
N GLU A 299 2.10 -9.47 -17.52
CA GLU A 299 3.06 -10.43 -16.94
C GLU A 299 4.17 -9.72 -16.16
N SER A 300 4.83 -8.75 -16.79
CA SER A 300 5.92 -7.99 -16.18
C SER A 300 5.46 -7.23 -14.93
N VAL A 301 4.34 -6.50 -15.00
CA VAL A 301 3.86 -5.69 -13.87
C VAL A 301 3.32 -6.58 -12.75
N VAL A 302 2.57 -7.66 -13.04
CA VAL A 302 2.16 -8.61 -11.99
C VAL A 302 3.37 -9.22 -11.28
N GLY A 303 4.42 -9.56 -12.05
CA GLY A 303 5.70 -10.00 -11.49
C GLY A 303 6.35 -8.93 -10.61
N HIS A 304 6.55 -7.73 -11.12
CA HIS A 304 7.14 -6.59 -10.43
C HIS A 304 6.52 -6.38 -9.04
N GLU A 305 5.20 -6.27 -9.01
CA GLU A 305 4.44 -6.01 -7.79
C GLU A 305 4.47 -7.19 -6.80
N TYR A 306 4.54 -8.43 -7.31
CA TYR A 306 4.77 -9.60 -6.45
C TYR A 306 6.19 -9.60 -5.87
N PHE A 307 7.21 -9.26 -6.66
CA PHE A 307 8.61 -9.27 -6.25
C PHE A 307 8.92 -8.25 -5.16
N HIS A 308 8.23 -7.11 -5.16
CA HIS A 308 8.27 -6.15 -4.07
C HIS A 308 7.89 -6.74 -2.71
N ASN A 309 7.18 -7.88 -2.65
CA ASN A 309 6.91 -8.59 -1.40
C ASN A 309 8.18 -8.85 -0.58
N TRP A 310 9.33 -9.03 -1.26
CA TRP A 310 10.65 -9.10 -0.64
C TRP A 310 11.45 -7.81 -0.80
N THR A 311 11.60 -7.31 -2.03
CA THR A 311 12.44 -6.15 -2.37
C THR A 311 11.67 -4.84 -2.34
N GLY A 312 11.12 -4.49 -1.17
CA GLY A 312 10.32 -3.28 -0.95
C GLY A 312 9.50 -3.40 0.33
N ASN A 313 8.94 -4.58 0.58
CA ASN A 313 8.06 -4.81 1.73
C ASN A 313 8.80 -5.42 2.92
N ARG A 314 9.39 -6.61 2.75
CA ARG A 314 10.14 -7.27 3.84
C ARG A 314 11.44 -6.55 4.17
N VAL A 315 12.09 -6.00 3.16
CA VAL A 315 13.17 -5.03 3.30
C VAL A 315 12.71 -3.75 2.60
N THR A 316 12.45 -2.70 3.38
CA THR A 316 11.93 -1.42 2.89
C THR A 316 12.97 -0.30 2.96
N CYS A 317 12.62 0.86 2.41
CA CYS A 317 13.46 2.05 2.39
C CYS A 317 13.53 2.70 3.77
N ARG A 318 14.72 3.20 4.16
CA ARG A 318 14.87 4.02 5.37
C ARG A 318 14.25 5.42 5.19
N ASP A 319 14.39 5.97 4.01
CA ASP A 319 13.86 7.26 3.60
C ASP A 319 13.66 7.25 2.08
N TRP A 320 12.88 8.20 1.56
CA TRP A 320 12.51 8.23 0.15
C TRP A 320 13.68 8.54 -0.81
N PHE A 321 14.84 9.03 -0.33
CA PHE A 321 16.03 9.12 -1.17
C PHE A 321 16.61 7.74 -1.52
N GLN A 322 16.17 6.69 -0.82
CA GLN A 322 16.53 5.30 -1.11
C GLN A 322 15.51 4.62 -2.03
N LEU A 323 14.60 5.34 -2.70
CA LEU A 323 13.55 4.72 -3.54
C LEU A 323 14.12 3.70 -4.54
N SER A 324 15.25 4.03 -5.18
CA SER A 324 15.91 3.12 -6.13
C SER A 324 16.44 1.82 -5.51
N LEU A 325 16.53 1.70 -4.18
CA LEU A 325 16.83 0.44 -3.49
C LEU A 325 15.76 -0.60 -3.80
N LYS A 326 14.48 -0.22 -3.67
CA LYS A 326 13.36 -1.10 -3.97
C LYS A 326 13.05 -1.12 -5.46
N GLU A 327 12.96 0.06 -6.09
CA GLU A 327 12.54 0.17 -7.49
C GLU A 327 13.58 -0.41 -8.44
N GLY A 328 14.85 0.02 -8.35
CA GLY A 328 15.90 -0.44 -9.26
C GLY A 328 16.14 -1.95 -9.16
N LEU A 329 16.09 -2.50 -7.95
CA LEU A 329 16.23 -3.95 -7.74
C LEU A 329 15.01 -4.72 -8.23
N THR A 330 13.79 -4.20 -8.04
CA THR A 330 12.56 -4.88 -8.45
C THR A 330 12.36 -4.83 -9.96
N VAL A 331 12.68 -3.70 -10.60
CA VAL A 331 12.75 -3.58 -12.07
C VAL A 331 13.72 -4.62 -12.65
N PHE A 332 14.91 -4.76 -12.07
CA PHE A 332 15.86 -5.79 -12.50
C PHE A 332 15.27 -7.21 -12.37
N ARG A 333 14.53 -7.49 -11.28
CA ARG A 333 13.90 -8.79 -11.04
C ARG A 333 12.79 -9.08 -12.05
N ASP A 334 11.94 -8.11 -12.38
CA ASP A 334 10.89 -8.32 -13.40
C ASP A 334 11.45 -8.47 -14.82
N GLN A 335 12.58 -7.81 -15.12
CA GLN A 335 13.30 -8.00 -16.39
C GLN A 335 13.85 -9.43 -16.49
N GLU A 336 14.50 -9.93 -15.42
CA GLU A 336 14.99 -11.31 -15.40
C GLU A 336 13.84 -12.33 -15.48
N PHE A 337 12.72 -12.07 -14.80
CA PHE A 337 11.52 -12.89 -14.86
C PHE A 337 10.95 -12.98 -16.28
N SER A 338 10.71 -11.83 -16.92
CA SER A 338 10.19 -11.75 -18.28
C SER A 338 11.14 -12.39 -19.30
N GLN A 339 12.46 -12.26 -19.07
CA GLN A 339 13.49 -12.90 -19.89
C GLN A 339 13.54 -14.43 -19.74
N ASP A 340 13.34 -14.94 -18.52
CA ASP A 340 13.29 -16.39 -18.26
C ASP A 340 12.00 -17.02 -18.80
N LEU A 341 10.85 -16.35 -18.65
CA LEU A 341 9.57 -16.84 -19.17
C LEU A 341 9.46 -16.81 -20.70
N ALA A 342 10.22 -15.95 -21.36
CA ALA A 342 10.30 -15.91 -22.82
C ALA A 342 10.78 -17.24 -23.44
N GLY A 343 11.46 -18.11 -22.67
CA GLY A 343 11.77 -19.51 -23.01
C GLY A 343 12.86 -19.73 -24.07
N GLU A 344 12.98 -18.85 -25.06
CA GLU A 344 13.97 -18.93 -26.13
C GLU A 344 15.06 -17.85 -26.03
N ALA A 345 16.29 -18.17 -26.42
CA ALA A 345 17.42 -17.24 -26.36
C ALA A 345 17.19 -15.97 -27.22
N SER A 346 16.53 -16.12 -28.37
CA SER A 346 16.12 -15.01 -29.24
C SER A 346 15.10 -14.10 -28.55
N ALA A 347 14.07 -14.69 -27.93
CA ALA A 347 13.02 -13.94 -27.22
C ALA A 347 13.57 -13.24 -25.98
N ARG A 348 14.49 -13.88 -25.24
CA ARG A 348 15.25 -13.24 -24.16
C ARG A 348 16.06 -12.03 -24.66
N ALA A 349 16.71 -12.15 -25.82
CA ALA A 349 17.45 -11.04 -26.42
C ALA A 349 16.52 -9.87 -26.82
N VAL A 350 15.29 -10.16 -27.30
CA VAL A 350 14.28 -9.13 -27.60
C VAL A 350 13.94 -8.33 -26.35
N LYS A 351 13.65 -8.97 -25.22
CA LYS A 351 13.38 -8.29 -23.94
C LYS A 351 14.49 -7.32 -23.57
N ARG A 352 15.76 -7.77 -23.65
CA ARG A 352 16.90 -6.90 -23.35
C ARG A 352 17.02 -5.72 -24.31
N ILE A 353 16.72 -5.90 -25.59
CA ILE A 353 16.70 -4.81 -26.59
C ILE A 353 15.62 -3.79 -26.24
N GLU A 354 14.43 -4.24 -25.84
CA GLU A 354 13.33 -3.36 -25.41
C GLU A 354 13.73 -2.50 -24.21
N ASP A 355 14.33 -3.09 -23.18
CA ASP A 355 14.83 -2.35 -22.01
C ASP A 355 15.87 -1.28 -22.38
N VAL A 356 16.84 -1.63 -23.24
CA VAL A 356 17.88 -0.68 -23.70
C VAL A 356 17.27 0.44 -24.52
N ARG A 357 16.22 0.16 -25.31
CA ARG A 357 15.52 1.21 -26.06
C ARG A 357 14.89 2.20 -25.11
N VAL A 358 14.13 1.75 -24.11
CA VAL A 358 13.49 2.63 -23.12
C VAL A 358 14.53 3.50 -22.40
N LEU A 359 15.64 2.91 -21.95
CA LEU A 359 16.73 3.65 -21.31
C LEU A 359 17.27 4.78 -22.21
N ARG A 360 17.54 4.47 -23.48
CA ARG A 360 18.09 5.46 -24.43
C ARG A 360 17.09 6.54 -24.85
N THR A 361 15.80 6.21 -24.94
CA THR A 361 14.79 7.14 -25.46
C THR A 361 14.12 7.97 -24.37
N ALA A 362 14.10 7.51 -23.11
CA ALA A 362 13.46 8.20 -22.00
C ALA A 362 14.44 8.63 -20.91
N GLN A 363 15.28 7.71 -20.41
CA GLN A 363 16.16 8.02 -19.26
C GLN A 363 17.37 8.89 -19.65
N PHE A 364 18.00 8.64 -20.80
CA PHE A 364 19.13 9.47 -21.25
C PHE A 364 18.77 10.97 -21.42
N PRO A 365 17.61 11.32 -22.02
CA PRO A 365 17.13 12.70 -22.02
C PRO A 365 16.89 13.30 -20.64
N GLU A 366 16.33 12.53 -19.70
CA GLU A 366 16.09 13.00 -18.33
C GLU A 366 17.39 13.31 -17.57
N ASP A 367 18.41 12.46 -17.73
CA ASP A 367 19.72 12.59 -17.07
C ASP A 367 20.60 13.71 -17.66
N ALA A 368 20.19 14.27 -18.80
CA ALA A 368 20.86 15.39 -19.47
C ALA A 368 20.15 16.74 -19.22
N GLY A 369 19.06 16.75 -18.43
CA GLY A 369 18.17 17.89 -18.19
C GLY A 369 18.54 18.82 -17.04
#